data_AF-A0A2C6CFC6-F1
#
_entry.id   AF-A0A2C6CFC6-F1
#
_cell.length_a   1.000
_cell.length_b   1.000
_cell.length_c   1.000
_cell.angle_alpha   90.00
_cell.angle_beta   90.00
_cell.angle_gamma   90.00
#
_symmetry.space_group_name_H-M   'P 1'
#
loop_
_entity.id
_entity.type
_entity.pdbx_description
1 polymer ?
#
loop_
_entity_poly.entity_id
_entity_poly.type
_entity_poly.pdbx_seq_one_letter_code
_entity_poly.pdbx_strand_id
1 'polypeptide(L)'
;MKRLAIGIDDFKKIIKEDCYYIDKTKFIEDILEDGSGVKLINRPRRFGKTLNMTTLKYFFDIENAEENRKLFNNLYIEKSKYIEEQGKHPVIFLSLKEIKGKTWEKMLEEIKNYIKGLYNDFEYIREILNESELKTFDAIWLKKEGADYSNSIKDLTKFLYKYYKKEVILLIDEYDTPLVDAYLEKYYSEVITFFKIFLGGALKTNPYLKIGVLTGIIRVIKAGIFSDLNNLSVYSILDEKYDEDFGLTEKEVEQALKDYNIFEELNDVKFWYDGYKMGNKEVYNPWSIINFLDIKKLVAFWIKTSGNKLIKEILKTSTTDVNESLTKLFNGEDVEETITGNSDLSSLLNYEDVWELLVFSGYLTIKEKIDRRNYILKIPNQEIREFFKDEFIDLYFKESKLKKILNALKENNIEEFERIFQNMLLSSISTWDTSKEAFYHGLSFGMLSYLDGEYYVTSNFESGYGRYDIIAEPRNKNKRGFIIECKIVKDEKDLEKMSKEAIEQIKNKKYDTQLKERGIKEITLLGLAFCGKRMKVSFE
;
A
#
# COMPACT_ATOMS: atom_id res chain seq x y z
N MET A 1 -22.89 16.80 -15.22
CA MET A 1 -21.71 16.09 -14.69
C MET A 1 -21.96 14.61 -14.86
N LYS A 2 -20.96 13.84 -15.34
CA LYS A 2 -21.08 12.38 -15.42
C LYS A 2 -21.14 11.77 -14.02
N ARG A 3 -21.62 10.52 -13.90
CA ARG A 3 -21.63 9.80 -12.61
C ARG A 3 -20.24 9.29 -12.27
N LEU A 4 -19.85 9.33 -11.00
CA LEU A 4 -18.57 8.75 -10.55
C LEU A 4 -18.73 7.24 -10.35
N ALA A 5 -17.81 6.46 -10.91
CA ALA A 5 -17.82 5.01 -10.87
C ALA A 5 -17.11 4.44 -9.62
N ILE A 6 -17.51 4.88 -8.42
CA ILE A 6 -16.86 4.44 -7.17
C ILE A 6 -17.05 2.93 -6.99
N GLY A 7 -15.93 2.20 -6.91
CA GLY A 7 -15.93 0.76 -6.69
C GLY A 7 -16.19 -0.09 -7.94
N ILE A 8 -16.21 0.52 -9.13
CA ILE A 8 -16.28 -0.20 -10.40
C ILE A 8 -14.88 -0.23 -11.02
N ASP A 9 -14.39 -1.43 -11.31
CA ASP A 9 -13.08 -1.69 -11.92
C ASP A 9 -13.18 -2.35 -13.31
N ASP A 10 -14.40 -2.46 -13.86
CA ASP A 10 -14.66 -2.96 -15.21
C ASP A 10 -14.81 -1.81 -16.22
N PHE A 11 -13.88 -1.74 -17.18
CA PHE A 11 -13.87 -0.69 -18.22
C PHE A 11 -15.17 -0.64 -19.03
N LYS A 12 -15.67 -1.80 -19.50
CA LYS A 12 -16.90 -1.88 -20.31
C LYS A 12 -18.10 -1.30 -19.56
N LYS A 13 -18.23 -1.58 -18.26
CA LYS A 13 -19.30 -1.04 -17.40
C LYS A 13 -19.19 0.48 -17.26
N ILE A 14 -18.00 1.01 -16.98
CA ILE A 14 -17.78 2.47 -16.85
C ILE A 14 -18.22 3.20 -18.13
N ILE A 15 -17.80 2.71 -19.30
CA ILE A 15 -18.12 3.34 -20.57
C ILE A 15 -19.61 3.20 -20.91
N LYS A 16 -20.20 2.00 -20.75
CA LYS A 16 -21.62 1.76 -21.06
C LYS A 16 -22.59 2.52 -20.16
N GLU A 17 -22.23 2.72 -18.89
CA GLU A 17 -23.07 3.46 -17.93
C GLU A 17 -22.88 4.99 -18.01
N ASP A 18 -22.09 5.48 -18.97
CA ASP A 18 -21.70 6.89 -19.13
C ASP A 18 -21.16 7.51 -17.83
N CYS A 19 -20.33 6.73 -17.13
CA CYS A 19 -19.63 7.21 -15.97
C CYS A 19 -18.42 8.07 -16.36
N TYR A 20 -17.94 8.87 -15.41
CA TYR A 20 -16.73 9.66 -15.57
C TYR A 20 -15.52 8.74 -15.65
N TYR A 21 -14.75 8.89 -16.72
CA TYR A 21 -13.59 8.09 -17.03
C TYR A 21 -12.45 9.02 -17.43
N ILE A 22 -11.30 8.85 -16.78
CA ILE A 22 -10.05 9.52 -17.17
C ILE A 22 -9.35 8.57 -18.13
N ASP A 23 -9.13 9.04 -19.36
CA ASP A 23 -8.66 8.22 -20.46
C ASP A 23 -7.21 7.79 -20.28
N LYS A 24 -7.02 6.48 -20.02
CA LYS A 24 -5.72 5.82 -19.93
C LYS A 24 -5.46 4.85 -21.09
N THR A 25 -6.20 4.99 -22.20
CA THR A 25 -6.09 4.03 -23.32
C THR A 25 -4.78 4.12 -24.08
N LYS A 26 -3.95 5.14 -23.83
CA LYS A 26 -2.54 5.16 -24.26
C LYS A 26 -1.75 3.95 -23.75
N PHE A 27 -2.11 3.42 -22.58
CA PHE A 27 -1.53 2.19 -22.03
C PHE A 27 -1.53 1.01 -23.02
N ILE A 28 -2.55 0.92 -23.89
CA ILE A 28 -2.62 -0.13 -24.93
C ILE A 28 -1.47 0.02 -25.94
N GLU A 29 -1.19 1.25 -26.36
CA GLU A 29 -0.08 1.58 -27.25
C GLU A 29 1.26 1.27 -26.58
N ASP A 30 1.44 1.67 -25.32
CA ASP A 30 2.67 1.40 -24.56
C ASP A 30 2.92 -0.12 -24.40
N ILE A 31 1.87 -0.93 -24.21
CA ILE A 31 1.96 -2.41 -24.15
C ILE A 31 2.37 -3.03 -25.49
N LEU A 32 1.91 -2.47 -26.62
CA LEU A 32 2.18 -2.96 -27.97
C LEU A 32 3.54 -2.51 -28.50
N GLU A 33 4.04 -1.35 -28.09
CA GLU A 33 5.39 -0.88 -28.40
C GLU A 33 6.48 -1.60 -27.61
N ASP A 34 6.14 -2.09 -26.41
CA ASP A 34 7.07 -2.82 -25.58
C ASP A 34 7.27 -4.27 -26.07
N GLY A 35 8.44 -4.52 -26.67
CA GLY A 35 8.83 -5.80 -27.29
C GLY A 35 8.98 -6.98 -26.33
N SER A 36 8.79 -6.79 -25.01
CA SER A 36 8.82 -7.87 -24.03
C SER A 36 7.61 -8.79 -24.15
N GLY A 37 7.84 -10.10 -24.34
CA GLY A 37 6.77 -11.10 -24.47
C GLY A 37 5.94 -11.29 -23.21
N VAL A 38 6.55 -11.14 -22.02
CA VAL A 38 5.84 -11.18 -20.74
C VAL A 38 6.25 -9.98 -19.88
N LYS A 39 5.25 -9.26 -19.37
CA LYS A 39 5.38 -8.02 -18.62
C LYS A 39 4.74 -8.19 -17.24
N LEU A 40 5.47 -7.94 -16.17
CA LEU A 40 4.93 -7.81 -14.82
C LEU A 40 4.99 -6.34 -14.41
N ILE A 41 3.82 -5.75 -14.18
CA ILE A 41 3.68 -4.34 -13.79
C ILE A 41 3.28 -4.29 -12.32
N ASN A 42 4.19 -3.79 -11.49
CA ASN A 42 3.96 -3.64 -10.06
C ASN A 42 3.54 -2.22 -9.72
N ARG A 43 2.35 -2.07 -9.15
CA ARG A 43 1.80 -0.77 -8.73
C ARG A 43 1.07 -0.91 -7.40
N PRO A 44 0.97 0.15 -6.59
CA PRO A 44 0.28 0.09 -5.32
C PRO A 44 -1.22 -0.21 -5.47
N ARG A 45 -1.90 -0.52 -4.37
CA ARG A 45 -3.35 -0.78 -4.39
C ARG A 45 -4.12 0.46 -4.78
N ARG A 46 -5.22 0.25 -5.53
CA ARG A 46 -6.15 1.31 -5.99
C ARG A 46 -5.59 2.28 -7.04
N PHE A 47 -4.45 1.97 -7.68
CA PHE A 47 -3.88 2.75 -8.79
C PHE A 47 -4.40 2.35 -10.19
N GLY A 48 -5.59 1.76 -10.28
CA GLY A 48 -6.23 1.45 -11.57
C GLY A 48 -5.78 0.15 -12.24
N LYS A 49 -5.06 -0.74 -11.54
CA LYS A 49 -4.57 -2.03 -12.10
C LYS A 49 -5.65 -2.84 -12.81
N THR A 50 -6.70 -3.23 -12.10
CA THR A 50 -7.80 -4.02 -12.65
C THR A 50 -8.52 -3.31 -13.79
N LEU A 51 -8.71 -1.99 -13.71
CA LEU A 51 -9.33 -1.20 -14.76
C LEU A 51 -8.51 -1.20 -16.06
N ASN A 52 -7.18 -1.05 -15.96
CA ASN A 52 -6.28 -1.16 -17.10
C ASN A 52 -6.26 -2.58 -17.67
N MET A 53 -6.30 -3.61 -16.82
CA MET A 53 -6.37 -5.01 -17.26
C MET A 53 -7.69 -5.32 -18.00
N THR A 54 -8.83 -4.82 -17.51
CA THR A 54 -10.10 -4.98 -18.23
C THR A 54 -10.14 -4.16 -19.52
N THR A 55 -9.47 -3.00 -19.56
CA THR A 55 -9.28 -2.22 -20.80
C THR A 55 -8.54 -3.04 -21.86
N LEU A 56 -7.41 -3.68 -21.51
CA LEU A 56 -6.69 -4.59 -22.41
C LEU A 56 -7.56 -5.78 -22.83
N LYS A 57 -8.32 -6.38 -21.88
CA LYS A 57 -9.22 -7.50 -22.16
C LYS A 57 -10.18 -7.14 -23.28
N TYR A 58 -10.93 -6.05 -23.15
CA TYR A 58 -11.91 -5.64 -24.15
C TYR A 58 -11.28 -5.16 -25.45
N PHE A 59 -10.07 -4.61 -25.40
CA PHE A 59 -9.36 -4.18 -26.60
C PHE A 59 -8.99 -5.38 -27.49
N PHE A 60 -8.39 -6.43 -26.93
CA PHE A 60 -7.91 -7.55 -27.72
C PHE A 60 -8.99 -8.59 -28.05
N ASP A 61 -10.05 -8.68 -27.24
CA ASP A 61 -11.09 -9.72 -27.31
C ASP A 61 -11.68 -9.91 -28.72
N ILE A 62 -11.32 -11.04 -29.33
CA ILE A 62 -11.78 -11.47 -30.66
C ILE A 62 -13.25 -11.89 -30.68
N GLU A 63 -13.80 -12.38 -29.57
CA GLU A 63 -15.15 -12.94 -29.54
C GLU A 63 -16.21 -11.86 -29.72
N ASN A 64 -16.00 -10.71 -29.05
CA ASN A 64 -16.93 -9.57 -29.08
C ASN A 64 -16.33 -8.36 -29.81
N ALA A 65 -15.47 -8.58 -30.81
CA ALA A 65 -14.67 -7.54 -31.46
C ALA A 65 -15.50 -6.31 -31.90
N GLU A 66 -16.61 -6.54 -32.60
CA GLU A 66 -17.48 -5.44 -33.10
C GLU A 66 -18.17 -4.66 -31.99
N GLU A 67 -18.65 -5.33 -30.94
CA GLU A 67 -19.30 -4.68 -29.80
C GLU A 67 -18.27 -3.90 -28.98
N ASN A 68 -17.12 -4.51 -28.71
CA ASN A 68 -16.06 -3.92 -27.90
C ASN A 68 -15.40 -2.73 -28.61
N ARG A 69 -15.37 -2.70 -29.96
CA ARG A 69 -14.83 -1.57 -30.72
C ARG A 69 -15.49 -0.24 -30.33
N LYS A 70 -16.81 -0.27 -30.06
CA LYS A 70 -17.59 0.91 -29.67
C LYS A 70 -17.19 1.48 -28.30
N LEU A 71 -16.56 0.66 -27.45
CA LEU A 71 -16.10 1.09 -26.11
C LEU A 71 -14.93 2.07 -26.19
N PHE A 72 -14.22 2.11 -27.32
CA PHE A 72 -13.02 2.93 -27.51
C PHE A 72 -13.28 4.22 -28.29
N ASN A 73 -14.54 4.49 -28.66
CA ASN A 73 -14.91 5.70 -29.38
C ASN A 73 -14.60 6.96 -28.56
N ASN A 74 -13.98 7.95 -29.20
CA ASN A 74 -13.51 9.21 -28.61
C ASN A 74 -12.42 9.07 -27.54
N LEU A 75 -11.79 7.91 -27.41
CA LEU A 75 -10.62 7.71 -26.55
C LEU A 75 -9.32 7.83 -27.36
N TYR A 76 -8.20 8.02 -26.67
CA TYR A 76 -6.87 8.20 -27.27
C TYR A 76 -6.55 7.08 -28.26
N ILE A 77 -6.77 5.83 -27.88
CA ILE A 77 -6.39 4.66 -28.70
C ILE A 77 -7.11 4.62 -30.06
N GLU A 78 -8.29 5.23 -30.20
CA GLU A 78 -9.01 5.30 -31.48
C GLU A 78 -8.20 6.00 -32.57
N LYS A 79 -7.37 6.98 -32.17
CA LYS A 79 -6.53 7.77 -33.08
C LYS A 79 -5.12 7.19 -33.26
N SER A 80 -4.76 6.17 -32.47
CA SER A 80 -3.47 5.51 -32.57
C SER A 80 -3.41 4.58 -33.79
N LYS A 81 -2.21 4.40 -34.35
CA LYS A 81 -1.94 3.36 -35.36
C LYS A 81 -2.27 1.95 -34.84
N TYR A 82 -2.24 1.74 -33.52
CA TYR A 82 -2.50 0.45 -32.89
C TYR A 82 -3.97 0.08 -32.82
N ILE A 83 -4.91 0.97 -33.15
CA ILE A 83 -6.34 0.64 -33.19
C ILE A 83 -6.65 -0.54 -34.12
N GLU A 84 -5.79 -0.78 -35.12
CA GLU A 84 -5.89 -1.94 -36.00
C GLU A 84 -5.74 -3.27 -35.26
N GLU A 85 -5.08 -3.31 -34.10
CA GLU A 85 -4.89 -4.54 -33.30
C GLU A 85 -6.12 -4.94 -32.46
N GLN A 86 -7.15 -4.10 -32.43
CA GLN A 86 -8.38 -4.36 -31.70
C GLN A 86 -9.08 -5.63 -32.21
N GLY A 87 -9.55 -6.48 -31.29
CA GLY A 87 -10.37 -7.64 -31.60
C GLY A 87 -9.69 -8.73 -32.42
N LYS A 88 -8.34 -8.80 -32.42
CA LYS A 88 -7.58 -9.76 -33.24
C LYS A 88 -7.16 -11.05 -32.51
N HIS A 89 -7.32 -11.12 -31.19
CA HIS A 89 -6.72 -12.19 -30.39
C HIS A 89 -7.70 -12.79 -29.37
N PRO A 90 -7.68 -14.13 -29.16
CA PRO A 90 -8.31 -14.71 -27.99
C PRO A 90 -7.62 -14.20 -26.72
N VAL A 91 -8.42 -13.89 -25.70
CA VAL A 91 -7.93 -13.34 -24.42
C VAL A 91 -8.32 -14.27 -23.29
N ILE A 92 -7.34 -14.66 -22.47
CA ILE A 92 -7.59 -15.26 -21.15
C ILE A 92 -7.33 -14.18 -20.11
N PHE A 93 -8.35 -13.83 -19.32
CA PHE A 93 -8.22 -12.91 -18.19
C PHE A 93 -8.45 -13.64 -16.87
N LEU A 94 -7.44 -13.60 -16.00
CA LEU A 94 -7.47 -14.19 -14.66
C LEU A 94 -7.34 -13.07 -13.64
N SER A 95 -8.29 -12.94 -12.72
CA SER A 95 -8.15 -12.11 -11.52
C SER A 95 -7.99 -13.02 -10.31
N LEU A 96 -6.82 -12.96 -9.67
CA LEU A 96 -6.47 -13.82 -8.53
C LEU A 96 -6.80 -13.19 -7.18
N LYS A 97 -7.47 -12.04 -7.19
CA LYS A 97 -7.88 -11.25 -6.01
C LYS A 97 -8.67 -12.02 -4.95
N GLU A 98 -9.51 -12.96 -5.39
CA GLU A 98 -10.39 -13.75 -4.51
C GLU A 98 -9.82 -15.14 -4.17
N ILE A 99 -8.66 -15.50 -4.71
CA ILE A 99 -8.02 -16.79 -4.44
C ILE A 99 -7.28 -16.72 -3.10
N LYS A 100 -7.95 -17.19 -2.05
CA LYS A 100 -7.49 -17.18 -0.65
C LYS A 100 -7.92 -18.46 0.07
N GLY A 101 -7.24 -18.81 1.15
CA GLY A 101 -7.57 -19.99 1.94
C GLY A 101 -6.93 -19.99 3.32
N LYS A 102 -7.57 -20.62 4.31
CA LYS A 102 -6.93 -20.82 5.63
C LYS A 102 -5.92 -21.99 5.64
N THR A 103 -5.96 -22.83 4.62
CA THR A 103 -5.04 -23.96 4.42
C THR A 103 -4.80 -24.13 2.92
N TRP A 104 -3.73 -24.83 2.55
CA TRP A 104 -3.44 -25.15 1.16
C TRP A 104 -4.60 -25.87 0.47
N GLU A 105 -5.24 -26.83 1.13
CA GLU A 105 -6.34 -27.61 0.54
C GLU A 105 -7.53 -26.72 0.18
N LYS A 106 -7.84 -25.73 1.04
CA LYS A 106 -8.91 -24.77 0.79
C LYS A 106 -8.56 -23.81 -0.34
N MET A 107 -7.34 -23.29 -0.38
CA MET A 107 -6.91 -22.44 -1.49
C MET A 107 -6.92 -23.21 -2.81
N LEU A 108 -6.41 -24.45 -2.81
CA LEU A 108 -6.42 -25.31 -4.00
C LEU A 108 -7.85 -25.56 -4.49
N GLU A 109 -8.80 -25.75 -3.58
CA GLU A 109 -10.21 -25.91 -3.91
C GLU A 109 -10.81 -24.64 -4.56
N GLU A 110 -10.47 -23.45 -4.07
CA GLU A 110 -10.84 -22.17 -4.70
C GLU A 110 -10.23 -22.02 -6.08
N ILE A 111 -8.94 -22.36 -6.25
CA ILE A 111 -8.28 -22.38 -7.56
C ILE A 111 -9.03 -23.32 -8.52
N LYS A 112 -9.36 -24.54 -8.07
CA LYS A 112 -10.09 -25.52 -8.90
C LYS A 112 -11.46 -24.98 -9.34
N ASN A 113 -12.20 -24.35 -8.43
CA ASN A 113 -13.50 -23.75 -8.74
C ASN A 113 -13.37 -22.61 -9.74
N TYR A 114 -12.38 -21.73 -9.55
CA TYR A 114 -12.11 -20.61 -10.43
C TYR A 114 -11.74 -21.06 -11.85
N ILE A 115 -10.80 -22.01 -11.96
CA ILE A 115 -10.36 -22.55 -13.25
C ILE A 115 -11.46 -23.35 -13.94
N LYS A 116 -12.28 -24.08 -13.19
CA LYS A 116 -13.49 -24.70 -13.76
C LYS A 116 -14.41 -23.65 -14.41
N GLY A 117 -14.65 -22.53 -13.72
CA GLY A 117 -15.45 -21.42 -14.25
C GLY A 117 -14.85 -20.86 -15.54
N LEU A 118 -13.54 -20.64 -15.55
CA LEU A 118 -12.82 -20.21 -16.75
C LEU A 118 -13.01 -21.18 -17.93
N TYR A 119 -12.89 -22.49 -17.70
CA TYR A 119 -13.11 -23.49 -18.75
C TYR A 119 -14.56 -23.48 -19.26
N ASN A 120 -15.52 -23.20 -18.38
CA ASN A 120 -16.92 -23.06 -18.77
C ASN A 120 -17.12 -21.91 -19.76
N ASP A 121 -16.44 -20.77 -19.54
CA ASP A 121 -16.52 -19.61 -20.44
C ASP A 121 -16.04 -19.95 -21.87
N PHE A 122 -15.21 -20.99 -22.00
CA PHE A 122 -14.69 -21.48 -23.28
C PHE A 122 -15.27 -22.83 -23.70
N GLU A 123 -16.43 -23.26 -23.19
CA GLU A 123 -16.98 -24.59 -23.52
C GLU A 123 -17.20 -24.79 -25.03
N TYR A 124 -17.46 -23.70 -25.77
CA TYR A 124 -17.72 -23.72 -27.21
C TYR A 124 -16.54 -24.24 -28.04
N ILE A 125 -15.30 -24.16 -27.52
CA ILE A 125 -14.12 -24.65 -28.25
C ILE A 125 -14.03 -26.18 -28.24
N ARG A 126 -14.83 -26.88 -27.41
CA ARG A 126 -14.79 -28.34 -27.28
C ARG A 126 -15.04 -29.05 -28.61
N GLU A 127 -15.84 -28.46 -29.50
CA GLU A 127 -16.23 -29.05 -30.78
C GLU A 127 -15.06 -29.39 -31.72
N ILE A 128 -13.92 -28.69 -31.56
CA ILE A 128 -12.73 -28.88 -32.40
C ILE A 128 -11.65 -29.76 -31.75
N LEU A 129 -11.86 -30.18 -30.49
CA LEU A 129 -10.86 -30.93 -29.72
C LEU A 129 -10.88 -32.41 -30.13
N ASN A 130 -9.70 -33.03 -30.17
CA ASN A 130 -9.65 -34.49 -30.34
C ASN A 130 -10.01 -35.21 -29.04
N GLU A 131 -10.20 -36.53 -29.07
CA GLU A 131 -10.65 -37.31 -27.91
C GLU A 131 -9.73 -37.15 -26.67
N SER A 132 -8.41 -37.07 -26.88
CA SER A 132 -7.47 -36.88 -25.78
C SER A 132 -7.56 -35.48 -25.19
N GLU A 133 -7.67 -34.46 -26.04
CA GLU A 133 -7.79 -33.05 -25.63
C GLU A 133 -9.12 -32.81 -24.91
N LEU A 134 -10.20 -33.42 -25.40
CA LEU A 134 -11.51 -33.37 -24.77
C LEU A 134 -11.49 -34.02 -23.38
N LYS A 135 -10.77 -35.16 -23.20
CA LYS A 135 -10.57 -35.77 -21.88
C LYS A 135 -9.86 -34.82 -20.92
N THR A 136 -8.81 -34.13 -21.37
CA THR A 136 -8.09 -33.14 -20.55
C THR A 136 -8.99 -31.94 -20.22
N PHE A 137 -9.70 -31.40 -21.20
CA PHE A 137 -10.63 -30.29 -21.01
C PHE A 137 -11.73 -30.64 -20.00
N ASP A 138 -12.42 -31.75 -20.23
CA ASP A 138 -13.53 -32.21 -19.40
C ASP A 138 -13.05 -32.62 -17.99
N ALA A 139 -11.78 -33.01 -17.82
CA ALA A 139 -11.23 -33.28 -16.48
C ALA A 139 -11.18 -32.02 -15.61
N ILE A 140 -10.79 -30.88 -16.17
CA ILE A 140 -10.78 -29.59 -15.49
C ILE A 140 -12.21 -29.04 -15.35
N TRP A 141 -12.95 -29.02 -16.46
CA TRP A 141 -14.29 -28.43 -16.51
C TRP A 141 -15.30 -29.17 -15.62
N LEU A 142 -15.25 -30.50 -15.57
CA LEU A 142 -16.10 -31.31 -14.69
C LEU A 142 -15.50 -31.56 -13.31
N LYS A 143 -14.32 -30.99 -13.04
CA LYS A 143 -13.59 -31.14 -11.77
C LYS A 143 -13.38 -32.60 -11.36
N LYS A 144 -12.89 -33.41 -12.29
CA LYS A 144 -12.57 -34.83 -12.04
C LYS A 144 -11.41 -34.96 -11.06
N GLU A 145 -11.43 -36.03 -10.29
CA GLU A 145 -10.32 -36.39 -9.40
C GLU A 145 -9.04 -36.64 -10.21
N GLY A 146 -7.90 -36.15 -9.73
CA GLY A 146 -6.61 -36.27 -10.40
C GLY A 146 -6.39 -35.35 -11.61
N ALA A 147 -7.32 -34.44 -11.93
CA ALA A 147 -7.13 -33.47 -13.01
C ALA A 147 -5.93 -32.52 -12.74
N ASP A 148 -5.15 -32.22 -13.77
CA ASP A 148 -3.95 -31.39 -13.68
C ASP A 148 -4.27 -29.89 -13.80
N TYR A 149 -4.63 -29.28 -12.67
CA TYR A 149 -4.87 -27.83 -12.62
C TYR A 149 -3.59 -27.00 -12.81
N SER A 150 -2.42 -27.58 -12.57
CA SER A 150 -1.15 -26.88 -12.67
C SER A 150 -0.77 -26.57 -14.12
N ASN A 151 -1.24 -27.35 -15.11
CA ASN A 151 -1.03 -27.05 -16.53
C ASN A 151 -2.26 -26.46 -17.24
N SER A 152 -3.37 -26.25 -16.52
CA SER A 152 -4.66 -25.86 -17.09
C SER A 152 -4.61 -24.62 -18.00
N ILE A 153 -3.95 -23.53 -17.59
CA ILE A 153 -3.86 -22.32 -18.42
C ILE A 153 -3.05 -22.56 -19.69
N LYS A 154 -1.95 -23.34 -19.60
CA LYS A 154 -1.16 -23.72 -20.78
C LYS A 154 -2.01 -24.52 -21.76
N ASP A 155 -2.75 -25.52 -21.27
CA ASP A 155 -3.63 -26.33 -22.11
C ASP A 155 -4.75 -25.49 -22.74
N LEU A 156 -5.35 -24.58 -21.99
CA LEU A 156 -6.38 -23.68 -22.50
C LEU A 156 -5.85 -22.78 -23.63
N THR A 157 -4.63 -22.23 -23.50
CA THR A 157 -4.02 -21.44 -24.58
C THR A 157 -3.82 -22.26 -25.86
N LYS A 158 -3.42 -23.54 -25.73
CA LYS A 158 -3.32 -24.47 -26.86
C LYS A 158 -4.68 -24.70 -27.53
N PHE A 159 -5.73 -24.92 -26.74
CA PHE A 159 -7.07 -25.16 -27.25
C PHE A 159 -7.63 -23.94 -27.98
N LEU A 160 -7.44 -22.74 -27.42
CA LEU A 160 -7.83 -21.49 -28.07
C LEU A 160 -7.07 -21.23 -29.37
N TYR A 161 -5.75 -21.49 -29.39
CA TYR A 161 -4.97 -21.41 -30.63
C TYR A 161 -5.49 -22.39 -31.68
N LYS A 162 -5.89 -23.60 -31.28
CA LYS A 162 -6.46 -24.59 -32.20
C LYS A 162 -7.78 -24.11 -32.80
N TYR A 163 -8.63 -23.42 -32.02
CA TYR A 163 -9.91 -22.88 -32.46
C TYR A 163 -9.74 -21.63 -33.34
N TYR A 164 -9.06 -20.60 -32.83
CA TYR A 164 -8.95 -19.29 -33.49
C TYR A 164 -7.82 -19.18 -34.53
N LYS A 165 -6.84 -20.10 -34.49
CA LYS A 165 -5.58 -20.00 -35.27
C LYS A 165 -4.82 -18.70 -35.01
N LYS A 166 -4.92 -18.18 -33.79
CA LYS A 166 -4.29 -16.95 -33.32
C LYS A 166 -3.65 -17.20 -31.95
N GLU A 167 -2.49 -16.60 -31.76
CA GLU A 167 -1.79 -16.57 -30.46
C GLU A 167 -2.64 -15.82 -29.42
N VAL A 168 -2.59 -16.27 -28.17
CA VAL A 168 -3.45 -15.83 -27.06
C VAL A 168 -2.81 -14.67 -26.29
N ILE A 169 -3.61 -13.69 -25.91
CA ILE A 169 -3.22 -12.68 -24.92
C ILE A 169 -3.60 -13.21 -23.53
N LEU A 170 -2.62 -13.32 -22.62
CA LEU A 170 -2.84 -13.78 -21.26
C LEU A 170 -2.68 -12.62 -20.28
N LEU A 171 -3.76 -12.29 -19.59
CA LEU A 171 -3.85 -11.20 -18.63
C LEU A 171 -4.07 -11.78 -17.23
N ILE A 172 -3.18 -11.48 -16.27
CA ILE A 172 -3.25 -11.99 -14.90
C ILE A 172 -3.20 -10.83 -13.92
N ASP A 173 -4.33 -10.53 -13.29
CA ASP A 173 -4.45 -9.48 -12.29
C ASP A 173 -4.31 -10.01 -10.86
N GLU A 174 -3.68 -9.19 -10.02
CA GLU A 174 -3.33 -9.46 -8.62
C GLU A 174 -2.65 -10.82 -8.41
N TYR A 175 -1.63 -11.11 -9.22
CA TYR A 175 -0.94 -12.41 -9.23
C TYR A 175 -0.31 -12.80 -7.88
N ASP A 176 0.01 -11.80 -7.06
CA ASP A 176 0.66 -11.92 -5.76
C ASP A 176 -0.31 -12.17 -4.61
N THR A 177 -1.62 -11.96 -4.80
CA THR A 177 -2.62 -12.13 -3.74
C THR A 177 -2.63 -13.53 -3.11
N PRO A 178 -2.63 -14.64 -3.88
CA PRO A 178 -2.56 -15.99 -3.30
C PRO A 178 -1.29 -16.24 -2.50
N LEU A 179 -0.17 -15.65 -2.94
CA LEU A 179 1.13 -15.81 -2.30
C LEU A 179 1.19 -15.06 -0.97
N VAL A 180 0.66 -13.83 -0.94
CA VAL A 180 0.54 -13.04 0.29
C VAL A 180 -0.39 -13.74 1.28
N ASP A 181 -1.55 -14.23 0.84
CA ASP A 181 -2.49 -14.93 1.73
C ASP A 181 -1.85 -16.20 2.33
N ALA A 182 -1.18 -17.00 1.52
CA ALA A 182 -0.49 -18.21 1.95
C ALA A 182 0.66 -17.94 2.92
N TYR A 183 1.35 -16.80 2.76
CA TYR A 183 2.37 -16.36 3.71
C TYR A 183 1.75 -16.05 5.08
N LEU A 184 0.69 -15.23 5.11
CA LEU A 184 -0.01 -14.85 6.34
C LEU A 184 -0.61 -16.06 7.08
N GLU A 185 -1.03 -17.07 6.34
CA GLU A 185 -1.66 -18.29 6.87
C GLU A 185 -0.66 -19.47 6.98
N LYS A 186 0.63 -19.25 6.70
CA LYS A 186 1.76 -20.17 6.95
C LYS A 186 1.80 -21.47 6.12
N TYR A 187 1.39 -21.41 4.84
CA TYR A 187 1.49 -22.53 3.88
C TYR A 187 2.08 -22.09 2.51
N TYR A 188 2.97 -21.10 2.54
CA TYR A 188 3.57 -20.49 1.35
C TYR A 188 4.32 -21.48 0.45
N SER A 189 4.99 -22.49 1.01
CA SER A 189 5.79 -23.49 0.27
C SER A 189 4.97 -24.34 -0.72
N GLU A 190 3.74 -24.65 -0.35
CA GLU A 190 2.83 -25.46 -1.13
C GLU A 190 2.31 -24.64 -2.32
N VAL A 191 1.91 -23.39 -2.05
CA VAL A 191 1.39 -22.47 -3.05
C VAL A 191 2.46 -22.10 -4.08
N ILE A 192 3.67 -21.77 -3.63
CA ILE A 192 4.75 -21.41 -4.56
C ILE A 192 5.09 -22.57 -5.50
N THR A 193 5.01 -23.82 -5.01
CA THR A 193 5.25 -25.03 -5.82
C THR A 193 4.20 -25.18 -6.91
N PHE A 194 2.93 -24.97 -6.60
CA PHE A 194 1.85 -24.99 -7.59
C PHE A 194 2.01 -23.86 -8.61
N PHE A 195 2.20 -22.61 -8.15
CA PHE A 195 2.25 -21.46 -9.04
C PHE A 195 3.48 -21.44 -9.95
N LYS A 196 4.59 -22.09 -9.56
CA LYS A 196 5.75 -22.31 -10.44
C LYS A 196 5.36 -23.03 -11.72
N ILE A 197 4.57 -24.10 -11.61
CA ILE A 197 4.11 -24.87 -12.77
C ILE A 197 3.01 -24.10 -13.50
N PHE A 198 2.03 -23.58 -12.73
CA PHE A 198 0.88 -22.83 -13.26
C PHE A 198 1.25 -21.64 -14.12
N LEU A 199 2.14 -20.77 -13.63
CA LEU A 199 2.60 -19.60 -14.37
C LEU A 199 3.77 -19.93 -15.30
N GLY A 200 4.69 -20.81 -14.88
CA GLY A 200 5.83 -21.27 -15.68
C GLY A 200 5.43 -21.87 -17.02
N GLY A 201 4.45 -22.78 -16.99
CA GLY A 201 3.92 -23.44 -18.18
C GLY A 201 3.23 -22.47 -19.12
N ALA A 202 2.45 -21.52 -18.57
CA ALA A 202 1.65 -20.59 -19.35
C ALA A 202 2.46 -19.43 -19.97
N LEU A 203 3.52 -18.97 -19.30
CA LEU A 203 4.21 -17.71 -19.65
C LEU A 203 5.59 -17.87 -20.30
N LYS A 204 6.33 -18.95 -20.05
CA LYS A 204 7.70 -19.12 -20.57
C LYS A 204 7.81 -20.11 -21.72
N THR A 205 7.17 -21.26 -21.59
CA THR A 205 7.32 -22.40 -22.52
C THR A 205 6.09 -22.57 -23.41
N ASN A 206 5.42 -21.47 -23.71
CA ASN A 206 4.11 -21.49 -24.36
C ASN A 206 4.20 -20.92 -25.79
N PRO A 207 4.23 -21.78 -26.83
CA PRO A 207 4.26 -21.33 -28.22
C PRO A 207 2.93 -20.73 -28.69
N TYR A 208 1.88 -20.79 -27.87
CA TYR A 208 0.56 -20.27 -28.18
C TYR A 208 0.30 -18.90 -27.54
N LEU A 209 1.28 -18.35 -26.81
CA LEU A 209 1.18 -17.05 -26.14
C LEU A 209 1.69 -15.94 -27.05
N LYS A 210 0.88 -14.89 -27.22
CA LYS A 210 1.26 -13.65 -27.90
C LYS A 210 1.97 -12.68 -26.96
N ILE A 211 1.25 -12.28 -25.91
CA ILE A 211 1.69 -11.35 -24.86
C ILE A 211 1.12 -11.85 -23.54
N GLY A 212 1.95 -11.87 -22.49
CA GLY A 212 1.54 -12.01 -21.11
C GLY A 212 1.64 -10.67 -20.37
N VAL A 213 0.57 -10.21 -19.72
CA VAL A 213 0.59 -9.05 -18.82
C VAL A 213 0.13 -9.48 -17.44
N LEU A 214 0.97 -9.21 -16.45
CA LEU A 214 0.70 -9.49 -15.04
C LEU A 214 0.69 -8.19 -14.26
N THR A 215 -0.21 -8.09 -13.30
CA THR A 215 -0.27 -6.97 -12.35
C THR A 215 -0.27 -7.47 -10.91
N GLY A 216 0.43 -6.75 -10.05
CA GLY A 216 0.52 -7.04 -8.62
C GLY A 216 1.08 -5.85 -7.84
N ILE A 217 1.27 -6.01 -6.54
CA ILE A 217 1.91 -5.00 -5.68
C ILE A 217 3.40 -5.29 -5.60
N ILE A 218 3.77 -6.53 -5.27
CA ILE A 218 5.16 -6.93 -5.00
C ILE A 218 5.71 -7.85 -6.08
N ARG A 219 7.03 -8.02 -6.05
CA ARG A 219 7.77 -8.95 -6.89
C ARG A 219 8.26 -10.08 -6.00
N VAL A 220 8.11 -11.34 -6.43
CA VAL A 220 8.41 -12.52 -5.59
C VAL A 220 9.59 -13.32 -6.16
N ILE A 221 10.83 -12.94 -5.85
CA ILE A 221 12.00 -13.44 -6.62
C ILE A 221 12.67 -14.70 -6.05
N LYS A 222 13.14 -14.68 -4.80
CA LYS A 222 14.15 -15.66 -4.37
C LYS A 222 13.51 -17.00 -3.99
N ALA A 223 13.99 -18.09 -4.59
CA ALA A 223 13.37 -19.44 -4.52
C ALA A 223 11.87 -19.50 -4.96
N GLY A 224 11.31 -18.42 -5.50
CA GLY A 224 9.90 -18.25 -5.88
C GLY A 224 9.57 -18.63 -7.32
N ILE A 225 8.39 -18.24 -7.80
CA ILE A 225 7.88 -18.53 -9.17
C ILE A 225 8.83 -17.99 -10.26
N PHE A 226 9.51 -16.88 -9.99
CA PHE A 226 10.33 -16.19 -10.99
C PHE A 226 11.74 -16.75 -11.16
N SER A 227 12.20 -17.69 -10.33
CA SER A 227 13.45 -18.42 -10.63
C SER A 227 13.34 -19.18 -11.95
N ASP A 228 12.14 -19.67 -12.26
CA ASP A 228 11.87 -20.46 -13.45
C ASP A 228 11.35 -19.60 -14.61
N LEU A 229 10.83 -18.39 -14.35
CA LEU A 229 10.36 -17.39 -15.34
C LEU A 229 11.40 -16.29 -15.65
N ASN A 230 12.58 -16.68 -16.12
CA ASN A 230 13.64 -15.74 -16.50
C ASN A 230 13.38 -14.94 -17.81
N ASN A 231 12.20 -15.07 -18.43
CA ASN A 231 11.78 -14.31 -19.62
C ASN A 231 10.88 -13.11 -19.28
N LEU A 232 10.70 -12.80 -18.00
CA LEU A 232 9.83 -11.74 -17.52
C LEU A 232 10.53 -10.38 -17.50
N SER A 233 9.94 -9.38 -18.15
CA SER A 233 10.30 -7.97 -17.92
C SER A 233 9.45 -7.41 -16.79
N VAL A 234 10.10 -6.80 -15.80
CA VAL A 234 9.43 -6.27 -14.62
C VAL A 234 9.50 -4.76 -14.63
N TYR A 235 8.35 -4.13 -14.39
CA TYR A 235 8.15 -2.70 -14.35
C TYR A 235 7.57 -2.33 -12.99
N SER A 236 8.44 -1.96 -12.07
CA SER A 236 8.11 -1.51 -10.73
C SER A 236 7.79 -0.02 -10.69
N ILE A 237 7.48 0.49 -9.50
CA ILE A 237 7.36 1.94 -9.27
C ILE A 237 8.68 2.70 -9.43
N LEU A 238 9.82 1.99 -9.51
CA LEU A 238 11.13 2.58 -9.73
C LEU A 238 11.42 2.84 -11.22
N ASP A 239 10.64 2.21 -12.10
CA ASP A 239 10.87 2.21 -13.54
C ASP A 239 10.07 3.33 -14.22
N GLU A 240 10.68 3.99 -15.21
CA GLU A 240 10.06 5.08 -16.00
C GLU A 240 9.00 4.55 -16.98
N LYS A 241 9.07 3.26 -17.35
CA LYS A 241 8.03 2.65 -18.18
C LYS A 241 6.73 2.51 -17.41
N TYR A 242 5.64 2.93 -18.04
CA TYR A 242 4.27 2.91 -17.50
C TYR A 242 4.08 3.80 -16.25
N ASP A 243 4.87 4.87 -16.11
CA ASP A 243 4.83 5.75 -14.93
C ASP A 243 3.61 6.69 -14.89
N GLU A 244 2.97 6.97 -16.03
CA GLU A 244 1.71 7.75 -16.13
C GLU A 244 0.45 6.89 -16.34
N ASP A 245 0.59 5.59 -16.62
CA ASP A 245 -0.55 4.70 -16.91
C ASP A 245 -1.34 4.29 -15.67
N PHE A 246 -0.73 4.40 -14.49
CA PHE A 246 -1.30 4.02 -13.21
C PHE A 246 -1.23 5.20 -12.25
N GLY A 247 -2.37 5.57 -11.67
CA GLY A 247 -2.48 6.86 -10.97
C GLY A 247 -3.01 7.97 -11.88
N LEU A 248 -3.23 9.13 -11.29
CA LEU A 248 -3.68 10.33 -12.01
C LEU A 248 -2.58 11.38 -11.98
N THR A 249 -2.27 11.97 -13.12
CA THR A 249 -1.36 13.12 -13.21
C THR A 249 -2.04 14.39 -12.68
N GLU A 250 -1.25 15.40 -12.31
CA GLU A 250 -1.78 16.70 -11.87
C GLU A 250 -2.76 17.31 -12.89
N LYS A 251 -2.45 17.21 -14.20
CA LYS A 251 -3.33 17.69 -15.27
C LYS A 251 -4.69 16.98 -15.30
N GLU A 252 -4.70 15.67 -15.08
CA GLU A 252 -5.94 14.89 -15.05
C GLU A 252 -6.78 15.21 -13.82
N VAL A 253 -6.14 15.43 -12.67
CA VAL A 253 -6.83 15.87 -11.44
C VAL A 253 -7.39 17.27 -11.61
N GLU A 254 -6.61 18.23 -12.13
CA GLU A 254 -7.09 19.58 -12.42
C GLU A 254 -8.32 19.58 -13.35
N GLN A 255 -8.29 18.74 -14.40
CA GLN A 255 -9.42 18.62 -15.31
C GLN A 255 -10.64 18.02 -14.59
N ALA A 256 -10.44 17.00 -13.76
CA ALA A 256 -11.53 16.40 -12.99
C ALA A 256 -12.15 17.38 -11.98
N LEU A 257 -11.36 18.21 -11.31
CA LEU A 257 -11.89 19.25 -10.42
C LEU A 257 -12.76 20.27 -11.19
N LYS A 258 -12.30 20.69 -12.38
CA LYS A 258 -13.07 21.59 -13.27
C LYS A 258 -14.38 20.95 -13.71
N ASP A 259 -14.36 19.69 -14.13
CA ASP A 259 -15.54 18.98 -14.62
C ASP A 259 -16.63 18.80 -13.55
N TYR A 260 -16.24 18.81 -12.26
CA TYR A 260 -17.14 18.69 -11.11
C TYR A 260 -17.44 20.03 -10.41
N ASN A 261 -17.01 21.15 -11.00
CA ASN A 261 -17.16 22.51 -10.46
C ASN A 261 -16.60 22.65 -9.03
N ILE A 262 -15.49 21.98 -8.76
CA ILE A 262 -14.75 22.09 -7.51
C ILE A 262 -13.64 23.13 -7.75
N PHE A 263 -13.84 24.31 -7.19
CA PHE A 263 -12.87 25.41 -7.23
C PHE A 263 -12.03 25.48 -5.94
N GLU A 264 -12.04 24.40 -5.14
CA GLU A 264 -11.16 24.25 -3.98
C GLU A 264 -9.69 24.43 -4.38
N GLU A 265 -8.87 24.88 -3.45
CA GLU A 265 -7.45 25.11 -3.71
C GLU A 265 -6.80 23.76 -4.06
N LEU A 266 -6.35 23.61 -5.31
CA LEU A 266 -5.60 22.44 -5.80
C LEU A 266 -4.47 22.05 -4.83
N ASN A 267 -3.91 23.04 -4.13
CA ASN A 267 -2.90 22.85 -3.09
C ASN A 267 -3.36 21.96 -1.94
N ASP A 268 -4.63 22.08 -1.50
CA ASP A 268 -5.17 21.24 -0.44
C ASP A 268 -5.40 19.81 -0.92
N VAL A 269 -5.93 19.65 -2.14
CA VAL A 269 -6.09 18.33 -2.79
C VAL A 269 -4.73 17.66 -2.94
N LYS A 270 -3.71 18.43 -3.34
CA LYS A 270 -2.32 18.00 -3.47
C LYS A 270 -1.74 17.56 -2.12
N PHE A 271 -1.93 18.36 -1.08
CA PHE A 271 -1.49 18.01 0.28
C PHE A 271 -2.10 16.69 0.78
N TRP A 272 -3.36 16.42 0.42
CA TRP A 272 -4.08 15.23 0.87
C TRP A 272 -3.82 13.96 0.05
N TYR A 273 -3.69 14.06 -1.28
CA TYR A 273 -3.80 12.89 -2.16
C TYR A 273 -2.67 12.71 -3.19
N ASP A 274 -1.78 13.70 -3.35
CA ASP A 274 -0.62 13.60 -4.23
C ASP A 274 0.58 12.92 -3.54
N GLY A 275 1.74 12.94 -4.16
CA GLY A 275 3.02 12.65 -3.54
C GLY A 275 3.57 11.27 -3.87
N TYR A 276 2.93 10.50 -4.74
CA TYR A 276 3.45 9.20 -5.17
C TYR A 276 4.36 9.36 -6.37
N LYS A 277 5.66 9.16 -6.17
CA LYS A 277 6.64 9.11 -7.25
C LYS A 277 6.67 7.73 -7.90
N MET A 278 6.35 7.67 -9.19
CA MET A 278 6.50 6.50 -10.06
C MET A 278 7.48 6.86 -11.17
N GLY A 279 8.60 6.16 -11.28
CA GLY A 279 9.69 6.55 -12.19
C GLY A 279 10.08 8.02 -11.96
N ASN A 280 9.82 8.86 -12.97
CA ASN A 280 10.09 10.30 -12.92
C ASN A 280 8.83 11.17 -12.75
N LYS A 281 7.67 10.57 -12.47
CA LYS A 281 6.38 11.25 -12.43
C LYS A 281 5.80 11.22 -11.04
N GLU A 282 5.12 12.30 -10.68
CA GLU A 282 4.28 12.37 -9.48
C GLU A 282 2.83 12.14 -9.90
N VAL A 283 2.16 11.23 -9.20
CA VAL A 283 0.79 10.85 -9.47
C VAL A 283 -0.03 10.80 -8.18
N TYR A 284 -1.32 11.02 -8.32
CA TYR A 284 -2.33 10.97 -7.28
C TYR A 284 -2.96 9.58 -7.22
N ASN A 285 -3.44 9.19 -6.04
CA ASN A 285 -4.22 7.97 -5.87
C ASN A 285 -5.62 8.12 -6.52
N PRO A 286 -5.98 7.33 -7.56
CA PRO A 286 -7.27 7.47 -8.24
C PRO A 286 -8.49 7.25 -7.34
N TRP A 287 -8.39 6.33 -6.38
CA TRP A 287 -9.49 6.06 -5.45
C TRP A 287 -9.76 7.24 -4.54
N SER A 288 -8.71 7.85 -3.98
CA SER A 288 -8.86 9.01 -3.12
C SER A 288 -9.44 10.21 -3.88
N ILE A 289 -8.98 10.45 -5.11
CA ILE A 289 -9.52 11.51 -5.98
C ILE A 289 -11.00 11.28 -6.32
N ILE A 290 -11.38 10.09 -6.81
CA ILE A 290 -12.78 9.83 -7.19
C ILE A 290 -13.72 9.96 -5.97
N ASN A 291 -13.31 9.50 -4.79
CA ASN A 291 -14.10 9.66 -3.57
C ASN A 291 -14.18 11.13 -3.13
N PHE A 292 -13.10 11.89 -3.28
CA PHE A 292 -13.10 13.32 -3.01
C PHE A 292 -14.04 14.09 -3.94
N LEU A 293 -14.06 13.78 -5.24
CA LEU A 293 -14.98 14.42 -6.19
C LEU A 293 -16.46 14.22 -5.82
N ASP A 294 -16.80 13.09 -5.20
CA ASP A 294 -18.16 12.76 -4.75
C ASP A 294 -18.49 13.45 -3.41
N ILE A 295 -17.64 13.22 -2.40
CA ILE A 295 -17.91 13.61 -1.01
C ILE A 295 -17.59 15.09 -0.75
N LYS A 296 -16.65 15.67 -1.50
CA LYS A 296 -16.20 17.07 -1.41
C LYS A 296 -15.72 17.44 -0.02
N LYS A 297 -15.00 16.52 0.61
CA LYS A 297 -14.33 16.71 1.90
C LYS A 297 -12.96 16.09 1.85
N LEU A 298 -11.97 16.84 2.30
CA LEU A 298 -10.60 16.39 2.47
C LEU A 298 -10.53 15.48 3.70
N VAL A 299 -10.61 14.17 3.46
CA VAL A 299 -10.52 13.11 4.46
C VAL A 299 -9.81 11.90 3.86
N ALA A 300 -9.37 10.98 4.72
CA ALA A 300 -8.83 9.69 4.30
C ALA A 300 -9.90 8.74 3.73
N PHE A 301 -9.63 8.22 2.52
CA PHE A 301 -10.43 7.26 1.74
C PHE A 301 -9.72 5.92 1.48
N TRP A 302 -8.41 5.92 1.21
CA TRP A 302 -7.61 4.73 0.87
C TRP A 302 -7.42 3.79 2.05
N ILE A 303 -7.26 4.38 3.24
CA ILE A 303 -6.89 3.69 4.49
C ILE A 303 -7.94 2.67 4.93
N LYS A 304 -9.23 2.93 4.65
CA LYS A 304 -10.35 2.09 5.07
C LYS A 304 -10.48 0.80 4.26
N THR A 305 -9.53 0.49 3.38
CA THR A 305 -9.57 -0.70 2.54
C THR A 305 -8.92 -1.90 3.23
N SER A 306 -9.53 -3.08 3.08
CA SER A 306 -9.30 -4.32 3.85
C SER A 306 -7.95 -5.02 3.65
N GLY A 307 -6.94 -4.36 3.06
CA GLY A 307 -5.70 -4.97 2.62
C GLY A 307 -4.52 -4.91 3.61
N ASN A 308 -4.66 -4.27 4.77
CA ASN A 308 -3.51 -3.81 5.55
C ASN A 308 -2.93 -4.90 6.48
N LYS A 309 -3.45 -6.13 6.42
CA LYS A 309 -3.04 -7.24 7.31
C LYS A 309 -1.54 -7.52 7.24
N LEU A 310 -0.97 -7.59 6.03
CA LEU A 310 0.47 -7.84 5.84
C LEU A 310 1.33 -6.73 6.46
N ILE A 311 0.96 -5.47 6.22
CA ILE A 311 1.68 -4.30 6.77
C ILE A 311 1.57 -4.29 8.29
N LYS A 312 0.37 -4.53 8.84
CA LYS A 312 0.15 -4.64 10.28
C LYS A 312 0.97 -5.76 10.92
N GLU A 313 1.12 -6.89 10.23
CA GLU A 313 1.93 -8.01 10.73
C GLU A 313 3.42 -7.65 10.75
N ILE A 314 3.91 -7.01 9.70
CA ILE A 314 5.31 -6.56 9.60
C ILE A 314 5.64 -5.47 10.61
N LEU A 315 4.73 -4.50 10.82
CA LEU A 315 4.88 -3.48 11.86
C LEU A 315 4.86 -4.05 13.29
N LYS A 316 4.30 -5.24 13.51
CA LYS A 316 4.35 -5.93 14.82
C LYS A 316 5.65 -6.68 15.05
N THR A 317 6.30 -7.10 13.99
CA THR A 317 7.53 -7.91 14.03
C THR A 317 8.78 -7.08 13.73
N SER A 318 8.66 -5.75 13.71
CA SER A 318 9.73 -4.82 13.35
C SER A 318 10.86 -4.83 14.37
N THR A 319 12.10 -4.71 13.87
CA THR A 319 13.30 -4.58 14.73
C THR A 319 13.38 -3.17 15.32
N THR A 320 14.25 -2.99 16.32
CA THR A 320 14.51 -1.68 16.94
C THR A 320 14.91 -0.62 15.91
N ASP A 321 15.70 -1.00 14.89
CA ASP A 321 16.13 -0.07 13.84
C ASP A 321 14.95 0.37 12.95
N VAL A 322 14.05 -0.55 12.61
CA VAL A 322 12.83 -0.21 11.83
C VAL A 322 11.97 0.78 12.63
N ASN A 323 11.82 0.55 13.94
CA ASN A 323 11.04 1.43 14.80
C ASN A 323 11.66 2.83 14.92
N GLU A 324 13.00 2.95 14.90
CA GLU A 324 13.69 4.25 14.91
C GLU A 324 13.41 5.04 13.62
N SER A 325 13.58 4.40 12.45
CA SER A 325 13.28 5.03 11.16
C SER A 325 11.78 5.35 10.98
N LEU A 326 10.88 4.48 11.44
CA LEU A 326 9.44 4.77 11.45
C LEU A 326 9.12 5.98 12.33
N THR A 327 9.78 6.12 13.49
CA THR A 327 9.61 7.29 14.36
C THR A 327 10.04 8.57 13.65
N LYS A 328 11.18 8.56 12.94
CA LYS A 328 11.63 9.70 12.11
C LYS A 328 10.57 10.08 11.07
N LEU A 329 10.04 9.10 10.35
CA LEU A 329 8.94 9.31 9.39
C LEU A 329 7.69 9.92 10.04
N PHE A 330 7.33 9.49 11.25
CA PHE A 330 6.19 10.05 11.99
C PHE A 330 6.42 11.49 12.43
N ASN A 331 7.66 11.85 12.75
CA ASN A 331 8.08 13.23 13.02
C ASN A 331 8.09 14.12 11.77
N GLY A 332 7.83 13.55 10.59
CA GLY A 332 7.89 14.25 9.31
C GLY A 332 9.31 14.39 8.76
N GLU A 333 10.27 13.64 9.30
CA GLU A 333 11.61 13.51 8.74
C GLU A 333 11.62 12.47 7.61
N ASP A 334 12.55 12.63 6.67
CA ASP A 334 12.80 11.63 5.64
C ASP A 334 13.80 10.59 6.13
N VAL A 335 13.77 9.38 5.58
CA VAL A 335 14.73 8.31 5.91
C VAL A 335 15.47 7.83 4.68
N GLU A 336 16.76 7.54 4.84
CA GLU A 336 17.58 6.92 3.81
C GLU A 336 17.55 5.41 3.99
N GLU A 337 17.04 4.70 2.98
CA GLU A 337 16.90 3.24 3.03
C GLU A 337 17.26 2.60 1.69
N THR A 338 17.68 1.33 1.75
CA THR A 338 18.03 0.54 0.57
C THR A 338 16.79 -0.14 -0.01
N ILE A 339 16.50 0.10 -1.29
CA ILE A 339 15.42 -0.58 -2.05
C ILE A 339 16.05 -1.37 -3.19
N THR A 340 15.87 -2.69 -3.17
CA THR A 340 16.55 -3.59 -4.12
C THR A 340 15.71 -3.88 -5.36
N GLY A 341 14.39 -3.72 -5.27
CA GLY A 341 13.41 -4.13 -6.29
C GLY A 341 13.35 -5.65 -6.46
N ASN A 342 13.86 -6.38 -5.47
CA ASN A 342 14.08 -7.82 -5.49
C ASN A 342 13.62 -8.52 -4.21
N SER A 343 12.59 -8.00 -3.52
CA SER A 343 12.07 -8.62 -2.32
C SER A 343 11.63 -10.07 -2.52
N ASP A 344 11.79 -10.85 -1.45
CA ASP A 344 11.29 -12.21 -1.37
C ASP A 344 10.25 -12.30 -0.26
N LEU A 345 9.05 -12.74 -0.65
CA LEU A 345 7.93 -12.96 0.25
C LEU A 345 8.30 -13.96 1.36
N SER A 346 9.18 -14.93 1.05
CA SER A 346 9.65 -15.93 2.02
C SER A 346 10.54 -15.34 3.12
N SER A 347 11.10 -14.14 2.90
CA SER A 347 12.03 -13.46 3.81
C SER A 347 11.54 -12.11 4.33
N LEU A 348 10.24 -11.81 4.24
CA LEU A 348 9.59 -10.53 4.65
C LEU A 348 9.84 -10.04 6.09
N LEU A 349 10.64 -10.78 6.86
CA LEU A 349 11.10 -10.41 8.21
C LEU A 349 12.50 -9.77 8.21
N ASN A 350 13.16 -9.65 7.04
CA ASN A 350 14.42 -8.92 6.93
C ASN A 350 14.17 -7.41 6.86
N TYR A 351 15.05 -6.62 7.48
CA TYR A 351 14.97 -5.16 7.56
C TYR A 351 14.71 -4.49 6.20
N GLU A 352 15.48 -4.84 5.17
CA GLU A 352 15.38 -4.25 3.82
C GLU A 352 14.02 -4.54 3.14
N ASP A 353 13.45 -5.73 3.37
CA ASP A 353 12.20 -6.16 2.74
C ASP A 353 10.98 -5.36 3.28
N VAL A 354 11.08 -4.83 4.49
CA VAL A 354 10.02 -3.99 5.09
C VAL A 354 9.87 -2.67 4.32
N TRP A 355 10.99 -1.99 4.06
CA TRP A 355 10.98 -0.71 3.35
C TRP A 355 10.53 -0.87 1.90
N GLU A 356 11.02 -1.91 1.22
CA GLU A 356 10.58 -2.25 -0.13
C GLU A 356 9.07 -2.51 -0.17
N LEU A 357 8.53 -3.29 0.76
CA LEU A 357 7.09 -3.52 0.83
C LEU A 357 6.29 -2.24 1.07
N LEU A 358 6.72 -1.38 2.00
CA LEU A 358 6.04 -0.11 2.30
C LEU A 358 6.00 0.81 1.09
N VAL A 359 7.10 0.89 0.34
CA VAL A 359 7.22 1.70 -0.89
C VAL A 359 6.32 1.13 -2.01
N PHE A 360 6.42 -0.18 -2.30
CA PHE A 360 5.64 -0.82 -3.36
C PHE A 360 4.14 -0.90 -3.05
N SER A 361 3.77 -0.94 -1.77
CA SER A 361 2.37 -0.91 -1.32
C SER A 361 1.78 0.49 -1.27
N GLY A 362 2.58 1.55 -1.45
CA GLY A 362 2.14 2.95 -1.44
C GLY A 362 1.99 3.57 -0.04
N TYR A 363 2.62 3.00 0.98
CA TYR A 363 2.71 3.64 2.31
C TYR A 363 3.88 4.61 2.41
N LEU A 364 4.93 4.37 1.63
CA LEU A 364 6.03 5.31 1.47
C LEU A 364 6.20 5.62 -0.01
N THR A 365 6.89 6.72 -0.27
CA THR A 365 7.25 7.13 -1.62
C THR A 365 8.69 7.59 -1.67
N ILE A 366 9.25 7.61 -2.87
CA ILE A 366 10.62 8.06 -3.11
C ILE A 366 10.60 9.57 -3.28
N LYS A 367 11.35 10.25 -2.42
CA LYS A 367 11.68 11.67 -2.61
C LYS A 367 12.81 11.80 -3.62
N GLU A 368 13.92 11.10 -3.37
CA GLU A 368 15.15 11.20 -4.14
C GLU A 368 15.86 9.85 -4.26
N LYS A 369 16.50 9.63 -5.40
CA LYS A 369 17.40 8.50 -5.62
C LYS A 369 18.83 8.97 -5.40
N ILE A 370 19.50 8.43 -4.39
CA ILE A 370 20.87 8.83 -4.01
C ILE A 370 21.88 8.08 -4.89
N ASP A 371 21.71 6.76 -4.99
CA ASP A 371 22.56 5.91 -5.81
C ASP A 371 21.78 4.76 -6.44
N ARG A 372 22.48 3.69 -6.83
CA ARG A 372 21.85 2.52 -7.48
C ARG A 372 20.77 1.86 -6.62
N ARG A 373 20.92 1.82 -5.29
CA ARG A 373 20.03 1.09 -4.38
C ARG A 373 19.54 1.92 -3.20
N ASN A 374 20.16 3.05 -2.89
CA ASN A 374 19.77 3.91 -1.77
C ASN A 374 18.84 5.03 -2.22
N TYR A 375 17.78 5.23 -1.43
CA TYR A 375 16.71 6.18 -1.71
C TYR A 375 16.36 6.95 -0.44
N ILE A 376 16.02 8.23 -0.62
CA ILE A 376 15.35 9.01 0.42
C ILE A 376 13.85 8.73 0.32
N LEU A 377 13.28 8.18 1.39
CA LEU A 377 11.87 7.84 1.51
C LEU A 377 11.14 8.85 2.39
N LYS A 378 9.87 9.11 2.05
CA LYS A 378 8.97 9.96 2.83
C LYS A 378 7.55 9.37 2.86
N ILE A 379 6.75 9.84 3.82
CA ILE A 379 5.29 9.65 3.79
C ILE A 379 4.72 10.53 2.65
N PRO A 380 3.95 9.97 1.69
CA PRO A 380 3.56 10.69 0.48
C PRO A 380 2.64 11.89 0.75
N ASN A 381 1.66 11.73 1.63
CA ASN A 381 0.62 12.74 1.85
C ASN A 381 -0.05 12.60 3.23
N GLN A 382 -0.99 13.50 3.51
CA GLN A 382 -1.74 13.55 4.76
C GLN A 382 -2.58 12.29 5.01
N GLU A 383 -3.16 11.68 3.96
CA GLU A 383 -3.92 10.43 4.10
C GLU A 383 -3.04 9.32 4.69
N ILE A 384 -1.84 9.11 4.16
CA ILE A 384 -0.96 8.07 4.70
C ILE A 384 -0.42 8.43 6.09
N ARG A 385 -0.21 9.71 6.38
CA ARG A 385 0.19 10.17 7.72
C ARG A 385 -0.86 9.81 8.76
N GLU A 386 -2.15 9.98 8.47
CA GLU A 386 -3.24 9.59 9.37
C GLU A 386 -3.28 8.08 9.60
N PHE A 387 -3.05 7.28 8.55
CA PHE A 387 -2.99 5.82 8.69
C PHE A 387 -1.93 5.39 9.67
N PHE A 388 -0.70 5.89 9.50
CA PHE A 388 0.40 5.51 10.36
C PHE A 388 0.18 5.94 11.80
N LYS A 389 -0.43 7.12 12.02
CA LYS A 389 -0.85 7.56 13.36
C LYS A 389 -1.84 6.57 13.97
N ASP A 390 -2.89 6.21 13.25
CA ASP A 390 -3.91 5.27 13.74
C ASP A 390 -3.33 3.87 14.02
N GLU A 391 -2.49 3.35 13.12
CA GLU A 391 -1.84 2.05 13.33
C GLU A 391 -0.85 2.06 14.50
N PHE A 392 -0.05 3.12 14.63
CA PHE A 392 0.85 3.30 15.78
C PHE A 392 0.05 3.26 17.09
N ILE A 393 -1.10 3.93 17.11
CA ILE A 393 -2.01 3.89 18.25
C ILE A 393 -2.54 2.48 18.48
N ASP A 394 -3.02 1.78 17.46
CA ASP A 394 -3.51 0.41 17.62
C ASP A 394 -2.42 -0.57 18.11
N LEU A 395 -1.19 -0.40 17.63
CA LEU A 395 -0.03 -1.22 17.99
C LEU A 395 0.37 -1.02 19.46
N TYR A 396 0.50 0.23 19.91
CA TYR A 396 1.06 0.54 21.23
C TYR A 396 0.00 0.92 22.27
N PHE A 397 -1.07 1.59 21.86
CA PHE A 397 -2.06 2.28 22.70
C PHE A 397 -3.50 1.96 22.30
N LYS A 398 -4.00 0.73 22.53
CA LYS A 398 -5.44 0.37 22.35
C LYS A 398 -6.35 1.61 22.56
N GLU A 399 -7.11 2.05 21.54
CA GLU A 399 -7.70 3.40 21.43
C GLU A 399 -8.36 3.92 22.74
N SER A 400 -9.08 3.06 23.45
CA SER A 400 -9.73 3.39 24.73
C SER A 400 -8.77 3.75 25.87
N LYS A 401 -7.55 3.19 25.91
CA LYS A 401 -6.51 3.54 26.88
C LYS A 401 -5.84 4.86 26.50
N LEU A 402 -5.56 5.09 25.21
CA LEU A 402 -4.96 6.34 24.74
C LEU A 402 -5.80 7.55 25.14
N LYS A 403 -7.11 7.51 24.85
CA LYS A 403 -8.03 8.59 25.22
C LYS A 403 -8.00 8.90 26.72
N LYS A 404 -7.89 7.88 27.58
CA LYS A 404 -7.77 8.07 29.03
C LYS A 404 -6.45 8.74 29.43
N ILE A 405 -5.32 8.32 28.84
CA ILE A 405 -4.01 8.94 29.10
C ILE A 405 -4.04 10.43 28.69
N LEU A 406 -4.51 10.72 27.47
CA LEU A 406 -4.54 12.09 26.94
C LEU A 406 -5.54 12.99 27.68
N ASN A 407 -6.68 12.45 28.12
CA ASN A 407 -7.63 13.22 28.94
C ASN A 407 -7.03 13.53 30.33
N ALA A 408 -6.37 12.57 30.97
CA ALA A 408 -5.68 12.81 32.24
C ALA A 408 -4.61 13.90 32.11
N LEU A 409 -3.85 13.90 31.01
CA LEU A 409 -2.89 14.96 30.70
C LEU A 409 -3.59 16.32 30.52
N LYS A 410 -4.63 16.40 29.68
CA LYS A 410 -5.39 17.64 29.41
C LYS A 410 -6.06 18.22 30.67
N GLU A 411 -6.50 17.36 31.58
CA GLU A 411 -7.09 17.73 32.88
C GLU A 411 -6.03 18.02 33.95
N ASN A 412 -4.74 17.94 33.60
CA ASN A 412 -3.60 18.11 34.51
C ASN A 412 -3.60 17.11 35.69
N ASN A 413 -4.23 15.94 35.52
CA ASN A 413 -4.21 14.84 36.47
C ASN A 413 -2.99 13.95 36.20
N ILE A 414 -1.81 14.45 36.58
CA ILE A 414 -0.52 13.85 36.22
C ILE A 414 -0.28 12.50 36.92
N GLU A 415 -0.83 12.29 38.11
CA GLU A 415 -0.77 11.00 38.80
C GLU A 415 -1.51 9.91 38.01
N GLU A 416 -2.71 10.21 37.53
CA GLU A 416 -3.49 9.29 36.70
C GLU A 416 -2.84 9.09 35.33
N PHE A 417 -2.26 10.13 34.74
CA PHE A 417 -1.43 10.03 33.53
C PHE A 417 -0.26 9.04 33.72
N GLU A 418 0.56 9.22 34.77
CA GLU A 418 1.67 8.31 35.10
C GLU A 418 1.19 6.87 35.26
N ARG A 419 0.10 6.68 36.02
CA ARG A 419 -0.46 5.34 36.31
C ARG A 419 -0.95 4.64 35.04
N ILE A 420 -1.72 5.31 34.18
CA ILE A 420 -2.25 4.69 32.97
C ILE A 420 -1.12 4.46 31.95
N PHE A 421 -0.19 5.41 31.81
CA PHE A 421 0.93 5.29 30.88
C PHE A 421 1.87 4.14 31.29
N GLN A 422 2.23 4.02 32.57
CA GLN A 422 3.01 2.89 33.07
C GLN A 422 2.30 1.54 32.84
N ASN A 423 1.00 1.46 33.11
CA ASN A 423 0.22 0.24 32.86
C ASN A 423 0.20 -0.15 31.37
N MET A 424 0.29 0.84 30.48
CA MET A 424 0.45 0.61 29.04
C MET A 424 1.84 0.03 28.73
N LEU A 425 2.92 0.62 29.26
CA LEU A 425 4.29 0.08 29.09
C LEU A 425 4.37 -1.39 29.54
N LEU A 426 3.70 -1.73 30.65
CA LEU A 426 3.64 -3.10 31.17
C LEU A 426 2.94 -4.06 30.20
N SER A 427 1.83 -3.63 29.58
CA SER A 427 0.98 -4.49 28.76
C SER A 427 1.36 -4.57 27.28
N SER A 428 2.07 -3.57 26.76
CA SER A 428 2.20 -3.37 25.30
C SER A 428 3.65 -3.44 24.78
N ILE A 429 4.66 -3.43 25.64
CA ILE A 429 6.07 -3.25 25.22
C ILE A 429 6.91 -4.47 25.62
N SER A 430 7.91 -4.86 24.82
CA SER A 430 8.88 -5.89 25.22
C SER A 430 10.07 -5.24 25.95
N THR A 431 10.69 -5.96 26.90
CA THR A 431 11.89 -5.45 27.60
C THR A 431 13.11 -5.26 26.68
N TRP A 432 13.07 -5.79 25.46
CA TRP A 432 14.13 -5.61 24.46
C TRP A 432 14.04 -4.25 23.76
N ASP A 433 12.84 -3.67 23.65
CA ASP A 433 12.59 -2.37 23.00
C ASP A 433 12.99 -1.17 23.89
N THR A 434 13.16 -1.40 25.19
CA THR A 434 13.20 -0.36 26.23
C THR A 434 14.58 0.25 26.52
N SER A 435 15.57 0.06 25.63
CA SER A 435 16.99 0.36 25.91
C SER A 435 17.51 1.73 25.43
N LYS A 436 16.74 2.48 24.62
CA LYS A 436 17.15 3.77 24.04
C LYS A 436 16.15 4.88 24.33
N GLU A 437 16.63 6.09 24.62
CA GLU A 437 15.79 7.27 24.96
C GLU A 437 14.87 7.66 23.80
N ALA A 438 15.40 7.53 22.59
CA ALA A 438 14.66 7.71 21.34
C ALA A 438 13.36 6.88 21.27
N PHE A 439 13.31 5.69 21.87
CA PHE A 439 12.09 4.88 21.89
C PHE A 439 10.99 5.52 22.73
N TYR A 440 11.29 5.95 23.97
CA TYR A 440 10.27 6.57 24.83
C TYR A 440 9.89 7.97 24.37
N HIS A 441 10.84 8.70 23.80
CA HIS A 441 10.59 9.97 23.13
C HIS A 441 9.62 9.77 21.96
N GLY A 442 9.91 8.83 21.05
CA GLY A 442 9.03 8.49 19.93
C GLY A 442 7.65 7.99 20.39
N LEU A 443 7.61 7.16 21.44
CA LEU A 443 6.37 6.68 22.06
C LEU A 443 5.52 7.83 22.62
N SER A 444 6.14 8.74 23.35
CA SER A 444 5.47 9.90 23.95
C SER A 444 5.02 10.90 22.89
N PHE A 445 5.84 11.14 21.86
CA PHE A 445 5.51 12.03 20.76
C PHE A 445 4.38 11.47 19.89
N GLY A 446 4.43 10.18 19.54
CA GLY A 446 3.38 9.51 18.78
C GLY A 446 2.04 9.50 19.54
N MET A 447 2.07 9.27 20.85
CA MET A 447 0.90 9.40 21.72
C MET A 447 0.28 10.81 21.66
N LEU A 448 1.11 11.84 21.78
CA LEU A 448 0.66 13.24 21.81
C LEU A 448 0.19 13.74 20.46
N SER A 449 0.76 13.23 19.35
CA SER A 449 0.36 13.59 17.98
C SER A 449 -1.12 13.29 17.67
N TYR A 450 -1.79 12.47 18.48
CA TYR A 450 -3.25 12.28 18.42
C TYR A 450 -4.02 13.57 18.78
N LEU A 451 -3.38 14.51 19.48
CA LEU A 451 -3.94 15.80 19.83
C LEU A 451 -3.83 16.84 18.71
N ASP A 452 -3.32 16.51 17.52
CA ASP A 452 -3.05 17.49 16.43
C ASP A 452 -4.26 18.33 15.99
N GLY A 453 -5.49 17.83 16.21
CA GLY A 453 -6.72 18.59 15.99
C GLY A 453 -6.97 19.70 17.02
N GLU A 454 -6.42 19.57 18.23
CA GLU A 454 -6.58 20.52 19.35
C GLU A 454 -5.28 21.25 19.72
N TYR A 455 -4.12 20.68 19.36
CA TYR A 455 -2.78 21.14 19.70
C TYR A 455 -1.88 21.15 18.44
N TYR A 456 -0.85 21.98 18.44
CA TYR A 456 0.33 21.84 17.59
C TYR A 456 1.38 21.06 18.38
N VAL A 457 1.59 19.80 18.02
CA VAL A 457 2.57 18.92 18.68
C VAL A 457 3.87 18.92 17.87
N THR A 458 4.97 19.26 18.52
CA THR A 458 6.29 19.41 17.88
C THR A 458 7.36 18.76 18.76
N SER A 459 8.47 18.36 18.15
CA SER A 459 9.56 17.65 18.79
C SER A 459 10.91 18.10 18.22
N ASN A 460 11.96 18.16 19.05
CA ASN A 460 13.33 18.49 18.66
C ASN A 460 13.55 19.89 18.02
N PHE A 461 12.63 20.83 18.20
CA PHE A 461 12.78 22.21 17.73
C PHE A 461 13.57 23.07 18.73
N GLU A 462 14.16 24.16 18.22
CA GLU A 462 14.86 25.13 19.04
C GLU A 462 13.88 26.05 19.78
N SER A 463 14.05 26.16 21.10
CA SER A 463 13.37 27.12 21.97
C SER A 463 14.28 27.52 23.13
N GLY A 464 14.25 28.77 23.55
CA GLY A 464 15.13 29.29 24.59
C GLY A 464 16.61 29.06 24.26
N TYR A 465 17.32 28.32 25.12
CA TYR A 465 18.76 28.03 25.00
C TYR A 465 19.09 26.58 24.57
N GLY A 466 18.15 25.88 23.92
CA GLY A 466 18.37 24.50 23.49
C GLY A 466 17.26 23.95 22.61
N ARG A 467 17.22 22.61 22.52
CA ARG A 467 16.18 21.85 21.83
C ARG A 467 15.37 21.06 22.84
N TYR A 468 14.07 21.22 22.81
CA TYR A 468 13.16 20.48 23.68
C TYR A 468 12.80 19.13 23.08
N ASP A 469 12.44 18.17 23.93
CA ASP A 469 11.99 16.87 23.43
C ASP A 469 10.59 16.97 22.80
N ILE A 470 9.58 17.44 23.54
CA ILE A 470 8.21 17.58 23.01
C ILE A 470 7.51 18.82 23.57
N ILE A 471 6.83 19.58 22.71
CA ILE A 471 5.88 20.62 23.08
C ILE A 471 4.52 20.31 22.46
N ALA A 472 3.46 20.39 23.27
CA ALA A 472 2.08 20.43 22.82
C ALA A 472 1.50 21.83 23.07
N GLU A 473 1.51 22.66 22.03
CA GLU A 473 0.94 24.02 22.07
C GLU A 473 -0.56 23.97 21.75
N PRO A 474 -1.46 24.45 22.61
CA PRO A 474 -2.89 24.37 22.32
C PRO A 474 -3.27 25.37 21.23
N ARG A 475 -4.08 24.91 20.25
CA ARG A 475 -4.63 25.79 19.20
C ARG A 475 -5.54 26.87 19.80
N ASN A 476 -6.27 26.53 20.86
CA ASN A 476 -7.01 27.49 21.67
C ASN A 476 -6.11 27.99 22.82
N LYS A 477 -5.65 29.23 22.74
CA LYS A 477 -4.72 29.85 23.71
C LYS A 477 -5.21 29.92 25.16
N ASN A 478 -6.51 29.68 25.40
CA ASN A 478 -7.08 29.58 26.75
C ASN A 478 -6.93 28.18 27.37
N LYS A 479 -6.51 27.18 26.57
CA LYS A 479 -6.13 25.86 27.08
C LYS A 479 -4.67 25.87 27.55
N ARG A 480 -4.32 24.86 28.33
CA ARG A 480 -3.00 24.62 28.89
C ARG A 480 -2.04 24.06 27.84
N GLY A 481 -0.82 24.58 27.78
CA GLY A 481 0.29 23.99 27.01
C GLY A 481 1.11 23.03 27.85
N PHE A 482 1.81 22.12 27.19
CA PHE A 482 2.67 21.14 27.84
C PHE A 482 4.07 21.16 27.23
N ILE A 483 5.08 21.11 28.10
CA ILE A 483 6.49 20.93 27.72
C ILE A 483 6.98 19.68 28.40
N ILE A 484 7.47 18.72 27.61
CA ILE A 484 7.86 17.40 28.09
C ILE A 484 9.33 17.18 27.78
N GLU A 485 10.04 16.66 28.76
CA GLU A 485 11.44 16.23 28.68
C GLU A 485 11.55 14.79 29.19
N CYS A 486 12.17 13.92 28.41
CA CYS A 486 12.33 12.50 28.66
C CYS A 486 13.75 12.19 29.16
N LYS A 487 13.87 11.19 30.04
CA LYS A 487 15.14 10.66 30.56
C LYS A 487 15.07 9.15 30.70
N ILE A 488 16.17 8.46 30.40
CA ILE A 488 16.34 7.04 30.75
C ILE A 488 17.27 6.88 31.96
N VAL A 489 16.91 5.93 32.83
CA VAL A 489 17.79 5.44 33.90
C VAL A 489 17.99 3.93 33.82
N LYS A 490 19.13 3.47 34.35
CA LYS A 490 19.44 2.04 34.48
C LYS A 490 18.84 1.40 35.73
N ASP A 491 18.74 2.18 36.82
CA ASP A 491 18.21 1.72 38.11
C ASP A 491 16.92 2.46 38.46
N GLU A 492 15.88 1.73 38.89
CA GLU A 492 14.59 2.30 39.25
C GLU A 492 14.67 3.35 40.37
N LYS A 493 15.66 3.25 41.26
CA LYS A 493 15.90 4.20 42.35
C LYS A 493 16.19 5.63 41.85
N ASP A 494 16.68 5.76 40.61
CA ASP A 494 17.06 7.04 40.03
C ASP A 494 15.90 7.72 39.28
N LEU A 495 14.76 7.03 39.10
CA LEU A 495 13.59 7.53 38.37
C LEU A 495 13.09 8.87 38.90
N GLU A 496 12.87 8.96 40.21
CA GLU A 496 12.35 10.18 40.82
C GLU A 496 13.31 11.35 40.67
N LYS A 497 14.60 11.11 40.96
CA LYS A 497 15.65 12.11 40.81
C LYS A 497 15.72 12.63 39.37
N MET A 498 15.79 11.73 38.39
CA MET A 498 15.91 12.12 36.98
C MET A 498 14.66 12.81 36.44
N SER A 499 13.47 12.43 36.88
CA SER A 499 12.24 13.13 36.49
C SER A 499 12.24 14.60 36.96
N LYS A 500 12.81 14.89 38.14
CA LYS A 500 12.96 16.27 38.63
C LYS A 500 14.08 17.02 37.89
N GLU A 501 15.19 16.37 37.57
CA GLU A 501 16.25 16.96 36.76
C GLU A 501 15.77 17.36 35.36
N ALA A 502 14.87 16.59 34.76
CA ALA A 502 14.22 16.93 33.48
C ALA A 502 13.41 18.24 33.57
N ILE A 503 12.65 18.45 34.66
CA ILE A 503 11.95 19.73 34.92
C ILE A 503 12.94 20.89 35.04
N GLU A 504 14.02 20.69 35.80
CA GLU A 504 15.06 21.71 35.96
C GLU A 504 15.76 22.03 34.63
N GLN A 505 15.95 21.03 33.75
CA GLN A 505 16.45 21.25 32.41
C GLN A 505 15.51 22.16 31.60
N ILE A 506 14.21 21.87 31.59
CA ILE A 506 13.20 22.68 30.89
C ILE A 506 13.26 24.15 31.34
N LYS A 507 13.33 24.39 32.65
CA LYS A 507 13.41 25.75 33.23
C LYS A 507 14.72 26.45 32.87
N ASN A 508 15.85 25.77 33.08
CA ASN A 508 17.17 26.35 32.83
C ASN A 508 17.36 26.71 31.35
N LYS A 509 16.78 25.92 30.46
CA LYS A 509 16.81 26.16 29.02
C LYS A 509 15.70 27.09 28.52
N LYS A 510 14.73 27.45 29.36
CA LYS A 510 13.61 28.35 29.05
C LYS A 510 12.80 27.92 27.81
N TYR A 511 12.48 26.63 27.71
CA TYR A 511 11.74 26.09 26.56
C TYR A 511 10.31 26.66 26.43
N ASP A 512 9.78 27.25 27.49
CA ASP A 512 8.49 27.94 27.56
C ASP A 512 8.45 29.31 26.88
N THR A 513 9.61 29.86 26.49
CA THR A 513 9.73 31.21 25.90
C THR A 513 8.78 31.40 24.72
N GLN A 514 8.79 30.50 23.73
CA GLN A 514 7.95 30.61 22.54
C GLN A 514 6.45 30.50 22.85
N LEU A 515 6.05 29.63 23.78
CA LEU A 515 4.66 29.50 24.18
C LEU A 515 4.15 30.78 24.85
N LYS A 516 4.97 31.38 25.72
CA LYS A 516 4.66 32.66 26.37
C LYS A 516 4.55 33.80 25.36
N GLU A 517 5.47 33.91 24.41
CA GLU A 517 5.42 34.90 23.33
C GLU A 517 4.18 34.76 22.45
N ARG A 518 3.74 33.53 22.18
CA ARG A 518 2.51 33.23 21.44
C ARG A 518 1.23 33.46 22.25
N GLY A 519 1.34 33.77 23.55
CA GLY A 519 0.24 34.16 24.42
C GLY A 519 -0.44 33.01 25.16
N ILE A 520 0.24 31.87 25.33
CA ILE A 520 -0.26 30.75 26.15
C ILE A 520 -0.11 31.13 27.64
N LYS A 521 -1.21 31.05 28.39
CA LYS A 521 -1.27 31.52 29.79
C LYS A 521 -0.88 30.46 30.81
N GLU A 522 -1.33 29.23 30.59
CA GLU A 522 -1.05 28.10 31.46
C GLU A 522 -0.14 27.11 30.75
N ILE A 523 0.99 26.76 31.39
CA ILE A 523 1.97 25.83 30.85
C ILE A 523 2.32 24.86 31.98
N THR A 524 2.18 23.55 31.76
CA THR A 524 2.71 22.52 32.66
C THR A 524 4.03 22.02 32.12
N LEU A 525 5.04 21.95 32.98
CA LEU A 525 6.32 21.32 32.69
C LEU A 525 6.25 19.87 33.15
N LEU A 526 6.74 18.93 32.34
CA LEU A 526 6.68 17.49 32.62
C LEU A 526 8.04 16.85 32.40
N GLY A 527 8.59 16.26 33.46
CA GLY A 527 9.81 15.46 33.41
C GLY A 527 9.45 13.99 33.51
N LEU A 528 9.67 13.24 32.43
CA LEU A 528 9.37 11.81 32.33
C LEU A 528 10.67 11.02 32.45
N ALA A 529 10.80 10.20 33.48
CA ALA A 529 11.92 9.27 33.61
C ALA A 529 11.44 7.82 33.40
N PHE A 530 12.21 7.03 32.66
CA PHE A 530 11.90 5.65 32.30
C PHE A 530 13.00 4.67 32.73
N CYS A 531 12.59 3.50 33.21
CA CYS A 531 13.46 2.37 33.58
C CYS A 531 12.78 1.07 33.15
N GLY A 532 13.12 0.58 31.95
CA GLY A 532 12.41 -0.54 31.36
C GLY A 532 10.90 -0.25 31.23
N LYS A 533 10.07 -1.03 31.90
CA LYS A 533 8.61 -0.84 31.85
C LYS A 533 8.05 0.07 32.95
N ARG A 534 8.92 0.65 33.79
CA ARG A 534 8.53 1.55 34.88
C ARG A 534 8.83 2.98 34.51
N MET A 535 8.03 3.90 35.03
CA MET A 535 8.23 5.32 34.80
C MET A 535 7.87 6.16 36.02
N LYS A 536 8.42 7.37 36.07
CA LYS A 536 8.06 8.40 37.04
C LYS A 536 7.86 9.72 36.32
N VAL A 537 6.82 10.46 36.70
CA VAL A 537 6.54 11.80 36.18
C VAL A 537 6.67 12.81 37.31
N SER A 538 7.51 13.82 37.10
CA SER A 538 7.50 15.05 37.89
C SER A 538 6.86 16.16 37.07
N PHE A 539 6.16 17.08 37.73
CA PHE A 539 5.45 18.17 37.05
C PHE A 539 5.47 19.47 37.86
N GLU A 540 5.36 20.60 37.16
CA GLU A 540 5.22 21.95 37.73
C GLU A 540 4.23 22.80 36.92
#